data_AF-A0A1W2ESR2-F1
#
_entry.id   AF-A0A1W2ESR2-F1
#
_cell.length_a   1.000
_cell.length_b   1.000
_cell.length_c   1.000
_cell.angle_alpha   90.00
_cell.angle_beta   90.00
_cell.angle_gamma   90.00
#
_symmetry.space_group_name_H-M   'P 1'
#
loop_
_entity.id
_entity.type
_entity.pdbx_description
1 polymer ?
#
loop_
_entity_poly.entity_id
_entity_poly.type
_entity_poly.pdbx_seq_one_letter_code
_entity_poly.pdbx_strand_id
1 'polypeptide(L)'
;MIGDCLLAKMERRRNFAVEHSIQKLEYATTTNPFAGRVICGSYGKAFGRKVWNSTDERFRRVIWRCNGKYPAKGEKGCNSKHIYNEVLYQVVINIFNTLIENRDYFIAKWNERLKSDNALYRYKARQFMKIILETAPLTEFKIDLYKALAEKMTVVDGKQIIVTLLDGTELECVFEQEN
;
A
#
# COMPACT_ATOMS: atom_id res chain seq x y z
N MET A 1 -13.93 -12.18 21.35
CA MET A 1 -13.10 -12.77 20.26
C MET A 1 -13.35 -12.15 18.88
N ILE A 2 -14.54 -12.24 18.28
CA ILE A 2 -14.82 -11.59 16.98
C ILE A 2 -14.99 -10.06 17.13
N GLY A 3 -15.68 -9.61 18.19
CA GLY A 3 -15.92 -8.19 18.48
C GLY A 3 -14.63 -7.38 18.66
N ASP A 4 -13.70 -7.86 19.49
CA ASP A 4 -12.44 -7.17 19.79
C ASP A 4 -11.55 -6.98 18.56
N CYS A 5 -11.51 -7.99 17.68
CA CYS A 5 -10.79 -7.92 16.42
C CYS A 5 -11.44 -6.92 15.44
N LEU A 6 -12.77 -6.83 15.43
CA LEU A 6 -13.49 -5.85 14.61
C LEU A 6 -13.23 -4.42 15.10
N LEU A 7 -13.31 -4.18 16.41
CA LEU A 7 -13.02 -2.88 17.03
C LEU A 7 -11.58 -2.44 16.72
N ALA A 8 -10.60 -3.31 16.92
CA ALA A 8 -9.19 -3.03 16.60
C ALA A 8 -8.98 -2.70 15.11
N LYS A 9 -9.70 -3.36 14.19
CA LYS A 9 -9.66 -3.03 12.75
C LYS A 9 -10.24 -1.64 12.47
N MET A 10 -11.34 -1.28 13.11
CA MET A 10 -12.00 0.02 12.95
C MET A 10 -11.13 1.15 13.48
N GLU A 11 -10.58 0.98 14.69
CA GLU A 11 -9.68 1.94 15.32
C GLU A 11 -8.42 2.16 14.50
N ARG A 12 -7.79 1.09 13.99
CA ARG A 12 -6.64 1.20 13.09
C ARG A 12 -6.95 2.05 11.85
N ARG A 13 -8.12 1.85 11.22
CA ARG A 13 -8.54 2.65 10.06
C ARG A 13 -8.78 4.11 10.43
N ARG A 14 -9.36 4.38 11.60
CA ARG A 14 -9.58 5.74 12.11
C ARG A 14 -8.25 6.45 12.34
N ASN A 15 -7.31 5.80 13.03
CA ASN A 15 -6.00 6.37 13.33
C ASN A 15 -5.22 6.66 12.05
N PHE A 16 -5.23 5.71 11.10
CA PHE A 16 -4.64 5.90 9.78
C PHE A 16 -5.23 7.11 9.03
N ALA A 17 -6.56 7.29 9.12
CA ALA A 17 -7.23 8.39 8.46
C ALA A 17 -6.83 9.75 9.03
N VAL A 18 -6.74 9.84 10.37
CA VAL A 18 -6.28 11.02 11.09
C VAL A 18 -4.82 11.34 10.74
N GLU A 19 -3.93 10.36 10.85
CA GLU A 19 -2.48 10.49 10.61
C GLU A 19 -2.19 11.06 9.21
N HIS A 20 -2.85 10.52 8.19
CA HIS A 20 -2.59 10.89 6.80
C HIS A 20 -3.53 11.99 6.26
N SER A 21 -4.33 12.60 7.14
CA SER A 21 -5.28 13.66 6.81
C SER A 21 -6.24 13.28 5.66
N ILE A 22 -6.74 12.05 5.69
CA ILE A 22 -7.77 11.57 4.76
C ILE A 22 -9.09 11.46 5.51
N GLN A 23 -10.21 11.85 4.87
CA GLN A 23 -11.52 11.81 5.54
C GLN A 23 -11.94 10.38 5.91
N LYS A 24 -11.63 9.43 5.02
CA LYS A 24 -11.80 8.00 5.21
C LYS A 24 -10.81 7.26 4.32
N LEU A 25 -10.43 6.06 4.71
CA LEU A 25 -9.78 5.14 3.78
C LEU A 25 -10.81 4.75 2.73
N GLU A 26 -10.66 5.25 1.51
CA GLU A 26 -11.52 4.85 0.39
C GLU A 26 -11.40 3.34 0.19
N TYR A 27 -12.52 2.68 -0.09
CA TYR A 27 -12.48 1.29 -0.51
C TYR A 27 -11.80 1.24 -1.87
N ALA A 28 -10.60 0.65 -1.91
CA ALA A 28 -9.91 0.35 -3.14
C ALA A 28 -10.86 -0.36 -4.12
N THR A 29 -11.13 0.25 -5.27
CA THR A 29 -11.92 -0.36 -6.35
C THR A 29 -10.96 -0.96 -7.37
N THR A 30 -11.45 -1.81 -8.26
CA THR A 30 -10.67 -2.32 -9.40
C THR A 30 -10.07 -1.19 -10.24
N THR A 31 -10.75 -0.03 -10.30
CA THR A 31 -10.33 1.15 -11.05
C THR A 31 -9.44 2.12 -10.27
N ASN A 32 -9.39 2.00 -8.93
CA ASN A 32 -8.61 2.85 -8.04
C ASN A 32 -8.04 2.04 -6.85
N PRO A 33 -7.15 1.06 -7.12
CA PRO A 33 -6.73 0.08 -6.12
C PRO A 33 -5.87 0.67 -4.99
N PHE A 34 -5.21 1.80 -5.24
CA PHE A 34 -4.26 2.43 -4.31
C PHE A 34 -4.84 3.63 -3.54
N ALA A 35 -6.15 3.87 -3.69
CA ALA A 35 -6.84 5.03 -3.11
C ALA A 35 -6.59 5.13 -1.60
N GLY A 36 -6.05 6.27 -1.16
CA GLY A 36 -5.77 6.53 0.26
C GLY A 36 -4.67 5.66 0.88
N ARG A 37 -3.95 4.83 0.11
CA ARG A 37 -2.91 3.92 0.62
C ARG A 37 -1.49 4.29 0.20
N VAL A 38 -1.32 5.14 -0.81
CA VAL A 38 0.00 5.64 -1.23
C VAL A 38 0.26 6.94 -0.50
N ILE A 39 1.30 6.97 0.33
CA ILE A 39 1.62 8.04 1.27
C ILE A 39 2.96 8.69 0.90
N CYS A 40 3.04 10.01 1.02
CA CYS A 40 4.28 10.75 0.87
C CYS A 40 5.14 10.63 2.13
N GLY A 41 6.32 10.03 2.04
CA GLY A 41 7.25 9.92 3.16
C GLY A 41 7.70 11.27 3.72
N SER A 42 7.81 12.30 2.87
CA SER A 42 8.29 13.63 3.29
C SER A 42 7.23 14.51 3.97
N TYR A 43 5.93 14.30 3.68
CA TYR A 43 4.86 15.20 4.16
C TYR A 43 3.69 14.47 4.85
N GLY A 44 3.69 13.14 4.87
CA GLY A 44 2.65 12.30 5.46
C GLY A 44 1.29 12.34 4.72
N LYS A 45 1.13 13.17 3.69
CA LYS A 45 -0.12 13.28 2.90
C LYS A 45 -0.23 12.14 1.89
N ALA A 46 -1.46 11.70 1.63
CA ALA A 46 -1.74 10.72 0.61
C ALA A 46 -1.49 11.26 -0.82
N PHE A 47 -1.10 10.36 -1.72
CA PHE A 47 -1.11 10.59 -3.16
C PHE A 47 -2.54 10.43 -3.68
N GLY A 48 -2.92 11.32 -4.60
CA GLY A 48 -4.18 11.23 -5.34
C GLY A 48 -3.95 10.80 -6.78
N ARG A 49 -4.86 9.96 -7.29
CA ARG A 49 -4.92 9.56 -8.70
C ARG A 49 -5.25 10.78 -9.58
N LYS A 50 -4.50 10.96 -10.66
CA LYS A 50 -4.71 11.97 -11.70
C LYS A 50 -4.61 11.29 -13.07
N VAL A 51 -5.35 11.81 -14.04
CA VAL A 51 -5.28 11.38 -15.43
C VAL A 51 -4.66 12.50 -16.23
N TRP A 52 -3.60 12.20 -16.97
CA TRP A 52 -2.96 13.11 -17.92
C TRP A 52 -3.39 12.75 -19.34
N ASN A 53 -3.44 13.76 -20.22
CA ASN A 53 -3.89 13.64 -21.62
C ASN A 53 -5.25 12.96 -21.74
N SER A 54 -6.24 13.39 -20.93
CA SER A 54 -7.54 12.72 -20.84
C SER A 54 -8.33 12.69 -22.14
N THR A 55 -8.02 13.57 -23.09
CA THR A 55 -8.73 13.73 -24.36
C THR A 55 -8.16 12.85 -25.49
N ASP A 56 -6.89 12.42 -25.39
CA ASP A 56 -6.27 11.52 -26.37
C ASP A 56 -5.99 10.17 -25.72
N GLU A 57 -6.76 9.16 -26.10
CA GLU A 57 -6.66 7.81 -25.56
C GLU A 57 -5.27 7.19 -25.74
N ARG A 58 -4.55 7.55 -26.81
CA ARG A 58 -3.20 7.01 -27.09
C ARG A 58 -2.14 7.48 -26.10
N PHE A 59 -2.32 8.68 -25.54
CA PHE A 59 -1.38 9.28 -24.60
C PHE A 59 -1.93 9.38 -23.19
N ARG A 60 -3.11 8.80 -22.95
CA ARG A 60 -3.77 8.80 -21.64
C ARG A 60 -2.90 8.04 -20.64
N ARG A 61 -2.47 8.72 -19.58
CA ARG A 61 -1.67 8.13 -18.49
C ARG A 61 -2.35 8.34 -17.16
N VAL A 62 -2.28 7.32 -16.30
CA VAL A 62 -2.70 7.44 -14.91
C VAL A 62 -1.46 7.64 -14.05
N ILE A 63 -1.44 8.74 -13.30
CA ILE A 63 -0.34 9.08 -12.41
C ILE A 63 -0.86 9.33 -11.00
N TRP A 64 -0.01 9.09 -10.03
CA TRP A 64 -0.24 9.35 -8.62
C TRP A 64 0.62 10.53 -8.21
N ARG A 65 0.00 11.53 -7.57
CA ARG A 65 0.69 12.75 -7.15
C ARG A 65 0.33 13.08 -5.72
N CYS A 66 1.32 13.43 -4.89
CA CYS A 66 1.08 13.89 -3.52
C CYS A 66 0.05 15.03 -3.50
N ASN A 67 -1.00 14.89 -2.70
CA ASN A 67 -2.04 15.91 -2.58
C ASN A 67 -1.51 17.19 -1.92
N GLY A 68 -0.44 17.10 -1.14
CA GLY A 68 0.27 18.27 -0.57
C GLY A 68 1.17 19.01 -1.57
N LYS A 69 1.24 18.59 -2.84
CA LYS A 69 2.14 19.22 -3.83
C LYS A 69 1.77 20.67 -4.13
N TYR A 70 0.48 20.96 -4.23
CA TYR A 70 -0.05 22.30 -4.51
C TYR A 70 -1.14 22.61 -3.49
N PRO A 71 -0.79 23.10 -2.29
CA PRO A 71 -1.78 23.44 -1.26
C PRO A 71 -2.67 24.61 -1.67
N ALA A 72 -2.12 25.57 -2.42
CA ALA A 72 -2.85 26.69 -3.02
C ALA A 72 -2.33 26.96 -4.44
N LYS A 73 -3.09 27.75 -5.22
CA LYS A 73 -2.70 28.11 -6.59
C LYS A 73 -1.40 28.91 -6.58
N GLY A 74 -0.37 28.41 -7.27
CA GLY A 74 0.94 29.05 -7.34
C GLY A 74 1.89 28.67 -6.19
N GLU A 75 1.40 28.00 -5.15
CA GLU A 75 2.22 27.54 -4.03
C GLU A 75 2.66 26.09 -4.23
N LYS A 76 3.96 25.84 -4.08
CA LYS A 76 4.52 24.49 -4.13
C LYS A 76 4.80 24.02 -2.70
N GLY A 77 3.94 23.13 -2.20
CA GLY A 77 4.05 22.59 -0.85
C GLY A 77 4.96 21.37 -0.74
N CYS A 78 5.04 20.54 -1.79
CA CYS A 78 5.81 19.30 -1.77
C CYS A 78 6.65 19.10 -3.04
N ASN A 79 7.87 18.58 -2.85
CA ASN A 79 8.83 18.32 -3.92
C ASN A 79 8.75 16.90 -4.50
N SER A 80 7.86 16.04 -3.99
CA SER A 80 7.75 14.66 -4.46
C SER A 80 7.45 14.60 -5.96
N LYS A 81 8.08 13.64 -6.64
CA LYS A 81 7.75 13.30 -8.02
C LYS A 81 6.38 12.62 -8.09
N HIS A 82 5.78 12.64 -9.28
CA HIS A 82 4.61 11.80 -9.54
C HIS A 82 5.07 10.35 -9.71
N ILE A 83 4.15 9.41 -9.62
CA ILE A 83 4.43 7.99 -9.81
C ILE A 83 3.47 7.46 -10.86
N TYR A 84 3.97 6.74 -11.84
CA TYR A 84 3.12 6.08 -12.81
C TYR A 84 2.32 4.94 -12.15
N ASN A 85 1.08 4.75 -12.59
CA ASN A 85 0.22 3.73 -11.99
C ASN A 85 0.80 2.31 -12.15
N GLU A 86 1.51 2.08 -13.25
CA GLU A 86 2.16 0.82 -13.61
C GLU A 86 3.30 0.49 -12.63
N VAL A 87 4.05 1.49 -12.17
CA VAL A 87 5.10 1.34 -11.17
C VAL A 87 4.54 0.79 -9.86
N LEU A 88 3.38 1.30 -9.42
CA LEU A 88 2.76 0.81 -8.19
C LEU A 88 2.30 -0.66 -8.34
N TYR A 89 1.83 -1.07 -9.52
CA TYR A 89 1.52 -2.47 -9.78
C TYR A 89 2.76 -3.35 -9.70
N GLN A 90 3.86 -2.94 -10.34
CA GLN A 90 5.12 -3.69 -10.32
C GLN A 90 5.70 -3.82 -8.91
N VAL A 91 5.67 -2.74 -8.12
CA VAL A 91 6.11 -2.77 -6.72
C VAL A 91 5.32 -3.82 -5.93
N VAL A 92 3.99 -3.87 -6.09
CA VAL A 92 3.19 -4.88 -5.39
C VAL A 92 3.57 -6.28 -5.86
N ILE A 93 3.65 -6.53 -7.16
CA ILE A 93 4.05 -7.85 -7.70
C ILE A 93 5.40 -8.30 -7.11
N ASN A 94 6.40 -7.41 -7.13
CA ASN A 94 7.73 -7.70 -6.60
C ASN A 94 7.70 -8.05 -5.12
N ILE A 95 7.01 -7.26 -4.30
CA ILE A 95 6.86 -7.52 -2.87
C ILE A 95 6.20 -8.87 -2.60
N PHE A 96 5.16 -9.22 -3.36
CA PHE A 96 4.50 -10.50 -3.23
C PHE A 96 5.41 -11.67 -3.60
N ASN A 97 6.18 -11.53 -4.68
CA ASN A 97 7.13 -12.55 -5.10
C ASN A 97 8.25 -12.71 -4.06
N THR A 98 8.76 -11.63 -3.48
CA THR A 98 9.71 -11.68 -2.36
C THR A 98 9.14 -12.40 -1.13
N LEU A 99 7.86 -12.18 -0.80
CA LEU A 99 7.19 -12.92 0.29
C LEU A 99 7.12 -14.43 0.02
N ILE A 100 6.84 -14.82 -1.22
CA ILE A 100 6.73 -16.22 -1.63
C ILE A 100 8.10 -16.89 -1.68
N GLU A 101 9.10 -16.22 -2.25
CA GLU A 101 10.49 -16.69 -2.31
C GLU A 101 11.08 -16.93 -0.92
N ASN A 102 10.75 -16.05 0.04
CA ASN A 102 11.23 -16.12 1.42
C ASN A 102 10.16 -16.67 2.39
N ARG A 103 9.24 -17.50 1.89
CA ARG A 103 8.07 -17.97 2.67
C ARG A 103 8.44 -18.61 4.00
N ASP A 104 9.50 -19.41 4.06
CA ASP A 104 9.87 -20.12 5.29
C ASP A 104 10.22 -19.15 6.43
N TYR A 105 10.93 -18.06 6.10
CA TYR A 105 11.23 -16.97 7.02
C TYR A 105 9.94 -16.28 7.51
N PHE A 106 9.04 -15.92 6.58
CA PHE A 106 7.80 -15.24 6.95
C PHE A 106 6.83 -16.14 7.73
N ILE A 107 6.79 -17.44 7.43
CA ILE A 107 6.01 -18.44 8.17
C ILE A 107 6.55 -18.55 9.60
N ALA A 108 7.86 -18.65 9.79
CA ALA A 108 8.46 -18.68 11.13
C ALA A 108 8.11 -17.40 11.92
N LYS A 109 8.28 -16.23 11.31
CA LYS A 109 7.91 -14.93 11.90
C LYS A 109 6.43 -14.86 12.28
N TRP A 110 5.53 -15.34 11.43
CA TRP A 110 4.10 -15.32 11.70
C TRP A 110 3.68 -16.37 12.74
N ASN A 111 4.37 -17.50 12.83
CA ASN A 111 4.19 -18.48 13.90
C ASN A 111 4.54 -17.91 15.28
N GLU A 112 5.63 -17.16 15.40
CA GLU A 112 5.95 -16.44 16.64
C GLU A 112 4.85 -15.44 16.99
N ARG A 113 4.32 -14.74 15.98
CA ARG A 113 3.25 -13.77 16.14
C ARG A 113 1.93 -14.38 16.60
N LEU A 114 1.71 -15.68 16.41
CA LEU A 114 0.56 -16.40 16.97
C LEU A 114 0.56 -16.43 18.50
N LYS A 115 1.72 -16.23 19.14
CA LYS A 115 1.86 -16.17 20.60
C LYS A 115 1.57 -14.78 21.19
N SER A 116 1.35 -13.77 20.35
CA SER A 116 1.04 -12.40 20.79
C SER A 116 -0.32 -12.32 21.47
N ASP A 117 -0.46 -11.50 22.53
CA ASP A 117 -1.74 -11.21 23.19
C ASP A 117 -2.74 -10.45 22.28
N ASN A 118 -2.24 -9.82 21.22
CA ASN A 118 -3.08 -9.06 20.28
C ASN A 118 -3.85 -10.00 19.33
N ALA A 119 -5.18 -10.06 19.50
CA ALA A 119 -6.06 -10.91 18.70
C ALA A 119 -6.02 -10.60 17.19
N LEU A 120 -5.82 -9.33 16.81
CA LEU A 120 -5.71 -8.92 15.41
C LEU A 120 -4.42 -9.46 14.78
N TYR A 121 -3.30 -9.43 15.50
CA TYR A 121 -2.03 -9.99 15.02
C TYR A 121 -2.13 -11.50 14.81
N ARG A 122 -2.71 -12.24 15.77
CA ARG A 122 -2.93 -13.69 15.60
C ARG A 122 -3.85 -14.01 14.41
N TYR A 123 -4.91 -13.21 14.21
CA TYR A 123 -5.81 -13.36 13.07
C TYR A 123 -5.09 -13.09 11.73
N LYS A 124 -4.30 -12.02 11.66
CA LYS A 124 -3.56 -11.66 10.44
C LYS A 124 -2.43 -12.63 10.11
N ALA A 125 -1.68 -13.10 11.11
CA ALA A 125 -0.66 -14.12 10.93
C ALA A 125 -1.22 -15.40 10.27
N ARG A 126 -2.36 -15.91 10.77
CA ARG A 126 -3.04 -17.09 10.16
C ARG A 126 -3.47 -16.83 8.72
N GLN A 127 -4.05 -15.66 8.46
CA GLN A 127 -4.47 -15.27 7.11
C GLN A 127 -3.27 -15.16 6.16
N PHE A 128 -2.17 -14.56 6.61
CA PHE A 128 -0.98 -14.33 5.81
C PHE A 128 -0.28 -15.64 5.45
N MET A 129 -0.10 -16.54 6.42
CA MET A 129 0.43 -17.88 6.18
C MET A 129 -0.41 -18.64 5.14
N LYS A 130 -1.74 -18.61 5.26
CA LYS A 130 -2.64 -19.24 4.27
C LYS A 130 -2.41 -18.67 2.87
N ILE A 131 -2.36 -17.34 2.74
CA ILE A 131 -2.18 -16.67 1.45
C ILE A 131 -0.86 -17.10 0.81
N ILE A 132 0.27 -17.02 1.52
CA ILE A 132 1.58 -17.31 0.89
C ILE A 132 1.79 -18.81 0.58
N LEU A 133 1.12 -19.71 1.30
CA LEU A 133 1.20 -21.16 1.06
C LEU A 133 0.37 -21.58 -0.16
N GLU A 134 -0.76 -20.93 -0.39
CA GLU A 134 -1.70 -21.26 -1.47
C GLU A 134 -1.47 -20.44 -2.75
N THR A 135 -0.61 -19.42 -2.71
CA THR A 135 -0.40 -18.48 -3.82
C THR A 135 0.92 -18.76 -4.53
N ALA A 136 0.86 -18.98 -5.85
CA ALA A 136 2.02 -19.01 -6.72
C ALA A 136 2.54 -17.59 -6.99
N PRO A 137 3.81 -17.43 -7.42
CA PRO A 137 4.36 -16.14 -7.83
C PRO A 137 3.43 -15.40 -8.80
N LEU A 138 3.31 -14.09 -8.61
CA LEU A 138 2.43 -13.24 -9.39
C LEU A 138 3.14 -12.76 -10.66
N THR A 139 2.43 -12.84 -11.78
CA THR A 139 2.79 -12.16 -13.04
C THR A 139 1.97 -10.89 -13.26
N GLU A 140 0.86 -10.74 -12.53
CA GLU A 140 -0.08 -9.62 -12.65
C GLU A 140 -0.54 -9.13 -11.26
N PHE A 141 -0.93 -7.86 -11.20
CA PHE A 141 -1.42 -7.25 -9.97
C PHE A 141 -2.81 -7.79 -9.59
N LYS A 142 -2.94 -8.32 -8.37
CA LYS A 142 -4.21 -8.79 -7.81
C LYS A 142 -4.67 -7.91 -6.65
N ILE A 143 -5.76 -7.18 -6.86
CA ILE A 143 -6.29 -6.21 -5.89
C ILE A 143 -6.68 -6.87 -4.56
N ASP A 144 -7.24 -8.08 -4.59
CA ASP A 144 -7.71 -8.75 -3.37
C ASP A 144 -6.54 -9.17 -2.48
N LEU A 145 -5.46 -9.65 -3.10
CA LEU A 145 -4.20 -9.94 -2.40
C LEU A 145 -3.62 -8.67 -1.80
N TYR A 146 -3.50 -7.61 -2.59
CA TYR A 146 -3.01 -6.31 -2.12
C TYR A 146 -3.80 -5.80 -0.90
N LYS A 147 -5.14 -5.85 -0.95
CA LYS A 147 -6.01 -5.45 0.16
C LYS A 147 -5.86 -6.34 1.39
N ALA A 148 -5.64 -7.64 1.18
CA ALA A 148 -5.56 -8.61 2.26
C ALA A 148 -4.29 -8.44 3.09
N LEU A 149 -3.18 -8.09 2.43
CA LEU A 149 -1.83 -8.03 3.00
C LEU A 149 -1.32 -6.61 3.28
N ALA A 150 -1.39 -5.70 2.31
CA ALA A 150 -0.80 -4.38 2.43
C ALA A 150 -1.70 -3.42 3.22
N GLU A 151 -1.08 -2.58 4.05
CA GLU A 151 -1.71 -1.44 4.71
C GLU A 151 -1.50 -0.17 3.89
N LYS A 152 -0.24 0.19 3.64
CA LYS A 152 0.16 1.40 2.90
C LYS A 152 1.43 1.17 2.07
N MET A 153 1.64 2.09 1.15
CA MET A 153 2.86 2.23 0.36
C MET A 153 3.41 3.63 0.62
N THR A 154 4.58 3.74 1.21
CA THR A 154 5.24 5.02 1.53
C THR A 154 6.29 5.32 0.48
N VAL A 155 6.17 6.46 -0.17
CA VAL A 155 7.08 6.90 -1.24
C VAL A 155 8.20 7.73 -0.62
N VAL A 156 9.44 7.27 -0.76
CA VAL A 156 10.65 7.93 -0.26
C VAL A 156 11.47 8.42 -1.45
N ASP A 157 11.73 9.73 -1.47
CA ASP A 157 12.52 10.46 -2.48
C ASP A 157 12.15 10.24 -3.96
N GLY A 158 10.98 9.64 -4.22
CA GLY A 158 10.53 9.28 -5.56
C GLY A 158 11.39 8.21 -6.25
N LYS A 159 12.18 7.44 -5.48
CA LYS A 159 13.03 6.34 -5.96
C LYS A 159 12.76 5.01 -5.26
N GLN A 160 12.21 5.09 -4.05
CA GLN A 160 11.93 3.93 -3.21
C GLN A 160 10.48 3.97 -2.75
N ILE A 161 9.84 2.81 -2.73
CA ILE A 161 8.56 2.60 -2.07
C ILE A 161 8.74 1.56 -0.98
N ILE A 162 8.30 1.91 0.23
CA ILE A 162 8.21 1.01 1.37
C ILE A 162 6.77 0.52 1.47
N VAL A 163 6.55 -0.77 1.35
CA VAL A 163 5.24 -1.39 1.54
C VAL A 163 5.13 -1.87 2.98
N THR A 164 4.24 -1.24 3.75
CA THR A 164 3.91 -1.67 5.11
C THR A 164 2.73 -2.65 5.03
N LEU A 165 2.92 -3.87 5.53
CA LEU A 165 1.87 -4.89 5.63
C LEU A 165 0.97 -4.65 6.85
N LEU A 166 -0.21 -5.29 6.88
CA LEU A 166 -1.14 -5.16 8.01
C LEU A 166 -0.64 -5.82 9.31
N ASP A 167 0.46 -6.56 9.29
CA ASP A 167 1.17 -6.98 10.50
C ASP A 167 2.28 -5.98 10.91
N GLY A 168 2.46 -4.88 10.18
CA GLY A 168 3.51 -3.88 10.43
C GLY A 168 4.89 -4.27 9.88
N THR A 169 5.01 -5.37 9.14
CA THR A 169 6.23 -5.67 8.39
C THR A 169 6.42 -4.62 7.29
N GLU A 170 7.63 -4.08 7.17
CA GLU A 170 8.00 -3.15 6.10
C GLU A 170 8.92 -3.84 5.10
N LEU A 171 8.62 -3.66 3.82
CA LEU A 171 9.41 -4.22 2.72
C LEU A 171 9.74 -3.11 1.74
N GLU A 172 11.01 -3.00 1.41
CA GLU A 172 11.53 -1.93 0.56
C GLU A 172 11.61 -2.40 -0.89
N CYS A 173 11.18 -1.54 -1.80
CA CYS A 173 11.29 -1.77 -3.23
C CYS A 173 11.83 -0.50 -3.90
N VAL A 174 13.01 -0.62 -4.51
CA VAL A 174 13.56 0.43 -5.39
C VAL A 174 12.88 0.29 -6.74
N PHE A 175 12.48 1.41 -7.32
CA PHE A 175 11.87 1.43 -8.64
C PHE A 175 12.49 2.54 -9.49
N GLU A 176 12.51 2.29 -10.79
CA GLU A 176 12.92 3.28 -11.77
C GLU A 176 11.70 3.64 -12.62
N GLN A 177 11.59 4.93 -12.95
CA GLN A 177 10.62 5.42 -13.91
C GLN A 177 11.27 6.55 -14.68
N GLU A 178 11.28 6.42 -16.01
CA GLU A 178 11.72 7.49 -16.90
C GLU A 178 10.67 8.60 -16.91
N ASN A 179 11.15 9.85 -16.85
CA ASN A 179 10.31 11.02 -16.64
C ASN A 179 9.61 11.46 -17.93
#